data_AF-A0A524GKN8-F1
#
_entry.id   AF-A0A524GKN8-F1
#
_cell.length_a   1.000
_cell.length_b   1.000
_cell.length_c   1.000
_cell.angle_alpha   90.00
_cell.angle_beta   90.00
_cell.angle_gamma   90.00
#
_symmetry.space_group_name_H-M   'P 1'
#
loop_
_entity.id
_entity.type
_entity.pdbx_description
1 polymer ?
#
loop_
_entity_poly.entity_id
_entity_poly.type
_entity_poly.pdbx_seq_one_letter_code
_entity_poly.pdbx_strand_id
1 'polypeptide(L)'
;IMSYAVKYASAFYGPFRDAAECAPQEGDRQGYQMDPANAREALREATLDVDEGADILMVKPAVAYLDIIRSLREEFDLPIAAYHVSGEYAMIKAAGQRGWIDADRVMAETLLSIHRAGADIIITYGAKEMARMLNG
;
A
#
# COMPACT_ATOMS: atom_id res chain seq x y z
N ILE A 1 -15.11 1.00 -10.28
CA ILE A 1 -14.53 1.97 -9.33
C ILE A 1 -13.53 1.22 -8.44
N MET A 2 -12.26 1.66 -8.43
CA MET A 2 -11.28 1.15 -7.47
C MET A 2 -11.19 2.13 -6.31
N SER A 3 -11.81 1.77 -5.18
CA SER A 3 -11.86 2.66 -4.04
C SER A 3 -10.59 2.60 -3.22
N TYR A 4 -10.17 3.76 -2.70
CA TYR A 4 -9.17 3.87 -1.65
C TYR A 4 -9.81 3.62 -0.28
N ALA A 5 -10.57 2.52 -0.17
CA ALA A 5 -11.43 2.20 0.95
C ALA A 5 -10.69 2.19 2.28
N VAL A 6 -9.44 1.74 2.28
CA VAL A 6 -8.62 1.69 3.48
C VAL A 6 -7.36 2.52 3.27
N LYS A 7 -7.39 3.75 3.79
CA LYS A 7 -6.30 4.71 3.63
C LYS A 7 -5.89 5.31 4.97
N TYR A 8 -4.76 4.87 5.47
CA TYR A 8 -4.22 5.30 6.75
C TYR A 8 -3.45 6.62 6.69
N ALA A 9 -3.50 7.37 7.79
CA ALA A 9 -2.69 8.56 8.06
C ALA A 9 -1.22 8.17 8.32
N SER A 10 -0.50 7.80 7.26
CA SER A 10 0.80 7.16 7.37
C SER A 10 2.00 8.11 7.19
N ALA A 11 3.07 7.82 7.93
CA ALA A 11 4.38 8.46 7.76
C ALA A 11 5.13 8.00 6.48
N PHE A 12 4.75 6.90 5.86
CA PHE A 12 5.41 6.39 4.64
C PHE A 12 5.15 7.24 3.38
N TYR A 13 4.36 8.31 3.47
CA TYR A 13 4.05 9.18 2.33
C TYR A 13 5.10 10.27 2.04
N GLY A 14 6.14 10.42 2.88
CA GLY A 14 7.14 11.49 2.75
C GLY A 14 7.66 11.69 1.32
N PRO A 15 8.29 10.68 0.70
CA PRO A 15 8.86 10.87 -0.65
C PRO A 15 7.82 11.16 -1.75
N PHE A 16 6.57 10.73 -1.58
CA PHE A 16 5.48 11.09 -2.49
C PHE A 16 5.12 12.57 -2.35
N ARG A 17 5.12 13.12 -1.14
CA ARG A 17 4.81 14.54 -0.91
C ARG A 17 5.83 15.44 -1.58
N ASP A 18 7.10 15.05 -1.54
CA ASP A 18 8.18 15.77 -2.23
C ASP A 18 8.01 15.67 -3.75
N ALA A 19 7.76 14.46 -4.27
CA ALA A 19 7.63 14.23 -5.71
C ALA A 19 6.37 14.84 -6.33
N ALA A 20 5.27 14.94 -5.57
CA ALA A 20 3.99 15.48 -6.03
C ALA A 20 3.76 16.94 -5.61
N GLU A 21 4.74 17.58 -4.96
CA GLU A 21 4.64 18.92 -4.36
C GLU A 21 3.36 19.10 -3.51
N CYS A 22 2.90 18.02 -2.88
CA CYS A 22 1.58 17.95 -2.24
C CYS A 22 1.66 17.89 -0.71
N ALA A 23 2.78 18.33 -0.13
CA ALA A 23 2.88 18.51 1.31
C ALA A 23 1.75 19.46 1.78
N PRO A 24 1.04 19.14 2.88
CA PRO A 24 0.02 20.05 3.40
C PRO A 24 0.66 21.41 3.70
N GLN A 25 0.06 22.49 3.19
CA GLN A 25 0.54 23.85 3.47
C GLN A 25 0.21 24.27 4.91
N GLU A 26 -0.89 23.75 5.49
CA GLU A 26 -1.24 23.85 6.91
C GLU A 26 -1.93 22.55 7.38
N GLY A 27 -1.67 22.13 8.63
CA GLY A 27 -2.31 20.98 9.27
C GLY A 27 -1.80 19.59 8.84
N ASP A 28 -2.56 18.55 9.19
CA ASP A 28 -2.32 17.16 8.78
C ASP A 28 -3.54 16.59 8.04
N ARG A 29 -3.41 15.35 7.54
CA ARG A 29 -4.49 14.65 6.83
C ARG A 29 -5.28 13.71 7.74
N GLN A 30 -5.11 13.80 9.07
CA GLN A 30 -5.76 12.91 10.04
C GLN A 30 -7.28 13.13 10.11
N GLY A 31 -7.77 14.29 9.67
CA GLY A 31 -9.22 14.57 9.65
C GLY A 31 -10.04 13.71 8.67
N TYR A 32 -9.39 12.98 7.75
CA TYR A 32 -10.07 12.09 6.78
C TYR A 32 -9.30 10.82 6.43
N GLN A 33 -8.06 10.67 6.92
CA GLN A 33 -7.30 9.43 6.79
C GLN A 33 -7.40 8.66 8.09
N MET A 34 -7.54 7.34 7.98
CA MET A 34 -7.77 6.47 9.13
C MET A 34 -6.59 6.48 10.09
N ASP A 35 -6.86 6.31 11.39
CA ASP A 35 -5.82 6.16 12.42
C ASP A 35 -5.05 4.84 12.20
N PRO A 36 -3.72 4.87 12.02
CA PRO A 36 -2.88 3.67 11.89
C PRO A 36 -3.08 2.61 12.98
N ALA A 37 -3.52 2.99 14.19
CA ALA A 37 -3.78 2.06 15.28
C ALA A 37 -5.10 1.27 15.11
N ASN A 38 -5.97 1.68 14.19
CA ASN A 38 -7.33 1.17 14.08
C ASN A 38 -7.49 0.18 12.92
N ALA A 39 -7.31 -1.11 13.21
CA ALA A 39 -7.58 -2.17 12.26
C ALA A 39 -9.08 -2.41 12.02
N ARG A 40 -9.92 -2.17 13.03
CA ARG A 40 -11.37 -2.50 12.96
C ARG A 40 -12.15 -1.58 12.03
N GLU A 41 -11.72 -0.34 11.91
CA GLU A 41 -12.31 0.65 10.99
C GLU A 41 -12.12 0.26 9.53
N ALA A 42 -11.04 -0.45 9.18
CA ALA A 42 -10.78 -0.87 7.80
C ALA A 42 -11.91 -1.70 7.20
N LEU A 43 -12.46 -2.65 7.97
CA LEU A 43 -13.57 -3.47 7.52
C LEU A 43 -14.86 -2.66 7.38
N ARG A 44 -15.06 -1.64 8.23
CA ARG A 44 -16.25 -0.79 8.16
C ARG A 44 -16.23 0.10 6.93
N GLU A 45 -15.12 0.81 6.70
CA GLU A 45 -14.93 1.65 5.52
C GLU A 45 -15.01 0.82 4.23
N ALA A 46 -14.37 -0.35 4.20
CA ALA A 46 -14.48 -1.27 3.08
C ALA A 46 -15.93 -1.73 2.82
N THR A 47 -16.68 -2.07 3.86
CA THR A 47 -18.10 -2.48 3.72
C THR A 47 -18.94 -1.36 3.13
N LEU A 48 -18.77 -0.13 3.62
CA LEU A 48 -19.49 1.04 3.11
C LEU A 48 -19.19 1.27 1.63
N ASP A 49 -17.92 1.21 1.24
CA ASP A 49 -17.52 1.37 -0.15
C ASP A 49 -18.07 0.27 -1.06
N VAL A 50 -18.17 -0.97 -0.57
CA VAL A 50 -18.83 -2.06 -1.30
C VAL A 50 -20.32 -1.77 -1.48
N ASP A 51 -21.01 -1.34 -0.43
CA ASP A 51 -22.44 -0.99 -0.48
C ASP A 51 -22.70 0.19 -1.42
N GLU A 52 -21.74 1.11 -1.56
CA GLU A 52 -21.76 2.23 -2.51
C GLU A 52 -21.35 1.84 -3.95
N GLY A 53 -20.95 0.58 -4.18
CA GLY A 53 -20.68 0.03 -5.50
C GLY A 53 -19.21 0.04 -5.93
N ALA A 54 -18.26 -0.10 -5.00
CA ALA A 54 -16.86 -0.34 -5.33
C ALA A 54 -16.69 -1.70 -6.05
N ASP A 55 -15.91 -1.71 -7.13
CA ASP A 55 -15.56 -2.92 -7.87
C ASP A 55 -14.23 -3.53 -7.41
N ILE A 56 -13.36 -2.71 -6.80
CA ILE A 56 -12.04 -3.09 -6.29
C ILE A 56 -11.79 -2.31 -5.00
N LEU A 57 -11.33 -2.98 -3.96
CA LEU A 57 -10.95 -2.35 -2.68
C LEU A 57 -9.45 -2.16 -2.61
N MET A 58 -8.97 -1.04 -2.07
CA MET A 58 -7.54 -0.78 -1.91
C MET A 58 -7.14 -0.54 -0.45
N VAL A 59 -6.01 -1.15 -0.06
CA VAL A 59 -5.27 -0.81 1.16
C VAL A 59 -4.05 0.04 0.85
N LYS A 60 -3.88 1.13 1.60
CA LYS A 60 -2.73 2.04 1.48
C LYS A 60 -2.32 2.59 2.86
N PRO A 61 -1.05 2.48 3.27
CA PRO A 61 0.09 1.74 2.65
C PRO A 61 -0.07 0.22 2.64
N ALA A 62 0.87 -0.51 2.02
CA ALA A 62 0.76 -1.97 1.89
C ALA A 62 1.55 -2.75 2.96
N VAL A 63 2.87 -2.55 3.05
CA VAL A 63 3.78 -3.42 3.80
C VAL A 63 3.54 -3.34 5.30
N ALA A 64 3.25 -2.15 5.82
CA ALA A 64 2.91 -1.97 7.23
C ALA A 64 1.49 -2.42 7.61
N TYR A 65 0.67 -2.83 6.64
CA TYR A 65 -0.75 -3.14 6.80
C TYR A 65 -1.14 -4.46 6.10
N LEU A 66 -0.20 -5.42 6.04
CA LEU A 66 -0.44 -6.75 5.44
C LEU A 66 -1.56 -7.51 6.18
N ASP A 67 -1.70 -7.29 7.49
CA ASP A 67 -2.79 -7.80 8.31
C ASP A 67 -4.16 -7.26 7.88
N ILE A 68 -4.21 -6.00 7.44
CA ILE A 68 -5.43 -5.38 6.93
C ILE A 68 -5.79 -5.92 5.53
N ILE A 69 -4.79 -6.08 4.66
CA ILE A 69 -4.98 -6.76 3.36
C ILE A 69 -5.54 -8.16 3.57
N ARG A 70 -4.98 -8.90 4.53
CA ARG A 70 -5.47 -10.24 4.89
C ARG A 70 -6.91 -10.21 5.38
N SER A 71 -7.24 -9.29 6.27
CA SER A 71 -8.60 -9.14 6.81
C SER A 71 -9.60 -8.84 5.69
N LEU A 72 -9.27 -7.92 4.77
CA LEU A 72 -10.14 -7.64 3.62
C LEU A 72 -10.31 -8.88 2.72
N ARG A 73 -9.26 -9.66 2.50
CA ARG A 73 -9.33 -10.87 1.67
C ARG A 73 -10.21 -11.96 2.27
N GLU A 74 -10.27 -12.03 3.60
CA GLU A 74 -11.13 -12.98 4.32
C GLU A 74 -12.61 -12.57 4.29
N GLU A 75 -12.91 -11.27 4.26
CA GLU A 75 -14.27 -10.75 4.39
C GLU A 75 -14.96 -10.42 3.05
N PHE A 76 -14.20 -10.08 2.00
CA PHE A 76 -14.75 -9.64 0.72
C PHE A 76 -14.33 -10.55 -0.43
N ASP A 77 -15.25 -10.77 -1.38
CA ASP A 77 -14.97 -11.51 -2.63
C ASP A 77 -14.36 -10.64 -3.74
N LEU A 78 -14.43 -9.31 -3.61
CA LEU A 78 -13.91 -8.37 -4.60
C LEU A 78 -12.39 -8.46 -4.76
N PRO A 79 -11.84 -8.06 -5.93
CA PRO A 79 -10.40 -7.89 -6.09
C PRO A 79 -9.83 -6.88 -5.09
N ILE A 80 -8.66 -7.20 -4.54
CA ILE A 80 -7.96 -6.34 -3.59
C ILE A 80 -6.71 -5.76 -4.24
N ALA A 81 -6.64 -4.43 -4.27
CA ALA A 81 -5.46 -3.68 -4.61
C ALA A 81 -4.66 -3.32 -3.34
N ALA A 82 -3.34 -3.30 -3.46
CA ALA A 82 -2.45 -2.80 -2.42
C ALA A 82 -1.46 -1.81 -3.01
N TYR A 83 -1.26 -0.69 -2.34
CA TYR A 83 -0.30 0.33 -2.78
C TYR A 83 0.99 0.20 -1.98
N HIS A 84 2.04 -0.33 -2.60
CA HIS A 84 3.42 -0.24 -2.12
C HIS A 84 3.95 1.19 -2.32
N VAL A 85 3.83 2.01 -1.28
CA VAL A 85 3.94 3.47 -1.36
C VAL A 85 5.38 3.94 -1.43
N SER A 86 5.54 5.25 -1.63
CA SER A 86 6.82 5.90 -1.90
C SER A 86 7.86 5.68 -0.80
N GLY A 87 7.48 5.76 0.47
CA GLY A 87 8.38 5.54 1.59
C GLY A 87 8.84 4.09 1.68
N GLU A 88 7.92 3.14 1.48
CA GLU A 88 8.22 1.70 1.47
C GLU A 88 9.23 1.37 0.37
N TYR A 89 9.01 1.88 -0.85
CA TYR A 89 9.95 1.74 -1.96
C TYR A 89 11.30 2.43 -1.68
N ALA A 90 11.27 3.68 -1.21
CA ALA A 90 12.49 4.45 -0.96
C ALA A 90 13.36 3.84 0.14
N MET A 91 12.76 3.24 1.17
CA MET A 91 13.50 2.53 2.21
C MET A 91 14.32 1.37 1.63
N ILE A 92 13.72 0.54 0.77
CA ILE A 92 14.42 -0.58 0.12
C ILE A 92 15.58 -0.07 -0.75
N LYS A 93 15.33 0.96 -1.57
CA LYS A 93 16.36 1.52 -2.44
C LYS A 93 17.50 2.17 -1.66
N ALA A 94 17.19 2.91 -0.60
CA ALA A 94 18.20 3.55 0.24
C ALA A 94 19.05 2.52 1.00
N ALA A 95 18.45 1.44 1.52
CA ALA A 95 19.18 0.36 2.18
C ALA A 95 20.07 -0.43 1.20
N GLY A 96 19.58 -0.68 -0.02
CA GLY A 96 20.37 -1.31 -1.08
C GLY A 96 21.57 -0.48 -1.53
N GLN A 97 21.39 0.83 -1.72
CA GLN A 97 22.48 1.76 -2.06
C GLN A 97 23.59 1.79 -1.00
N ARG A 98 23.24 1.53 0.27
CA ARG A 98 24.20 1.45 1.39
C ARG A 98 24.81 0.05 1.56
N GLY A 99 24.42 -0.92 0.74
CA GLY A 99 24.89 -2.30 0.84
C GLY A 99 24.40 -3.04 2.08
N TRP A 100 23.32 -2.58 2.72
CA TRP A 100 22.77 -3.23 3.92
C TRP A 100 21.95 -4.46 3.58
N ILE A 101 21.35 -4.46 2.39
CA ILE A 101 20.50 -5.53 1.88
C ILE A 101 20.74 -5.71 0.38
N ASP A 102 20.40 -6.89 -0.12
CA ASP A 102 20.16 -7.11 -1.54
C ASP A 102 18.79 -6.51 -1.91
N ALA A 103 18.80 -5.31 -2.49
CA ALA A 103 17.58 -4.55 -2.77
C ALA A 103 16.64 -5.25 -3.75
N ASP A 104 17.17 -5.96 -4.76
CA ASP A 104 16.33 -6.61 -5.77
C ASP A 104 15.63 -7.82 -5.16
N ARG A 105 16.36 -8.63 -4.38
CA ARG A 105 15.79 -9.75 -3.65
C ARG A 105 14.75 -9.31 -2.63
N VAL A 106 15.03 -8.25 -1.86
CA VAL A 106 14.08 -7.73 -0.86
C VAL A 106 12.86 -7.10 -1.53
N MET A 107 13.02 -6.40 -2.66
CA MET A 107 11.88 -5.88 -3.43
C MET A 107 10.97 -7.02 -3.88
N ALA A 108 11.53 -8.09 -4.46
CA ALA A 108 10.76 -9.25 -4.91
C ALA A 108 10.01 -9.93 -3.75
N GLU A 109 10.66 -10.14 -2.61
CA GLU A 109 10.04 -10.73 -1.42
C GLU A 109 8.96 -9.83 -0.80
N THR A 110 9.13 -8.52 -0.89
CA THR A 110 8.14 -7.53 -0.44
C THR A 110 6.87 -7.62 -1.28
N LEU A 111 7.00 -7.61 -2.62
CA LEU A 111 5.84 -7.73 -3.51
C LEU A 111 5.17 -9.09 -3.39
N LEU A 112 5.95 -10.17 -3.23
CA LEU A 112 5.42 -11.50 -2.94
C LEU A 112 4.64 -11.52 -1.62
N SER A 113 5.11 -10.84 -0.58
CA SER A 113 4.42 -10.77 0.71
C SER A 113 3.10 -10.02 0.63
N ILE A 114 3.03 -8.95 -0.17
CA ILE A 114 1.79 -8.22 -0.45
C ILE A 114 0.79 -9.13 -1.19
N HIS A 115 1.26 -9.86 -2.22
CA HIS A 115 0.41 -10.82 -2.92
C HIS A 115 -0.08 -11.93 -1.99
N ARG A 116 0.82 -12.53 -1.19
CA ARG A 116 0.49 -13.58 -0.21
C ARG A 116 -0.53 -13.13 0.82
N ALA A 117 -0.50 -11.86 1.23
CA ALA A 117 -1.48 -11.32 2.17
C ALA A 117 -2.91 -11.32 1.60
N GLY A 118 -3.06 -11.32 0.27
CA GLY A 118 -4.36 -11.41 -0.39
C GLY A 118 -4.58 -10.37 -1.49
N ALA A 119 -3.57 -9.56 -1.82
CA ALA A 119 -3.70 -8.59 -2.90
C ALA A 119 -3.62 -9.26 -4.28
N ASP A 120 -4.63 -8.99 -5.11
CA ASP A 120 -4.70 -9.39 -6.51
C ASP A 120 -3.95 -8.39 -7.40
N ILE A 121 -3.92 -7.12 -7.00
CA ILE A 121 -3.30 -6.01 -7.75
C ILE A 121 -2.32 -5.29 -6.85
N ILE A 122 -1.09 -5.05 -7.33
CA ILE A 122 -0.08 -4.30 -6.58
C ILE A 122 0.32 -3.05 -7.36
N ILE A 123 0.05 -1.88 -6.78
CA ILE A 123 0.53 -0.59 -7.30
C ILE A 123 1.89 -0.32 -6.65
N THR A 124 2.94 -0.26 -7.46
CA THR A 124 4.30 -0.08 -6.94
C THR A 124 5.21 0.71 -7.88
N TYR A 125 6.10 1.50 -7.30
CA TYR A 125 7.19 2.17 -8.02
C TYR A 125 8.24 1.18 -8.58
N GLY A 126 8.33 -0.02 -7.99
CA GLY A 126 9.24 -1.09 -8.43
C GLY A 126 8.74 -1.90 -9.64
N ALA A 127 7.61 -1.52 -10.25
CA ALA A 127 6.95 -2.37 -11.25
C ALA A 127 7.83 -2.66 -12.47
N LYS A 128 8.56 -1.65 -12.99
CA LYS A 128 9.46 -1.82 -14.14
C LYS A 128 10.65 -2.72 -13.82
N GLU A 129 11.16 -2.67 -12.60
CA GLU A 129 12.30 -3.47 -12.16
C GLU A 129 11.87 -4.92 -11.97
N MET A 130 10.76 -5.14 -11.25
CA MET A 130 10.20 -6.48 -11.06
C MET A 130 9.83 -7.15 -12.40
N ALA A 131 9.24 -6.39 -13.33
CA ALA A 131 8.91 -6.93 -14.66
C ALA A 131 10.14 -7.39 -15.43
N ARG A 132 11.31 -6.77 -15.25
CA ARG A 132 12.56 -7.26 -15.86
C ARG A 132 13.04 -8.54 -15.19
N MET A 133 12.96 -8.61 -13.86
CA MET A 133 13.37 -9.80 -13.10
C MET A 133 12.51 -11.03 -13.41
N LEU A 134 11.22 -10.85 -13.72
CA LEU A 134 10.31 -11.95 -14.07
C LEU A 134 10.47 -12.47 -15.50
N ASN A 135 11.04 -11.65 -16.40
CA ASN A 135 11.17 -11.96 -17.82
C ASN A 135 12.61 -12.29 -18.25
N GLY A 136 13.55 -12.30 -17.31
CA GLY A 136 14.95 -12.70 -17.52
C GLY A 136 15.20 -14.09 -17.00
#